data_AF-K8X9K8-F1
#
_entry.id   AF-K8X9K8-F1
#
_cell.length_a   1.000
_cell.length_b   1.000
_cell.length_c   1.000
_cell.angle_alpha   90.00
_cell.angle_beta   90.00
_cell.angle_gamma   90.00
#
_symmetry.space_group_name_H-M   'P 1'
#
loop_
_entity.id
_entity.type
_entity.pdbx_description
1 polymer ?
#
loop_
_entity_poly.entity_id
_entity_poly.type
_entity_poly.pdbx_seq_one_letter_code
_entity_poly.pdbx_strand_id
1 'polypeptide(L)'
;MLERLPVPALAVDEEGVIVHANPALERMLGYPEHWFAGCSVADVVVPASSSGGPASVALLRDFAGKVIELAHREGFVVRAAVSRSVLRRKDDPVTFVCFQDLTEQLWGGGRAPEFE
;
A
#
# COMPACT_ATOMS: atom_id res chain seq x y z
N MET A 1 2.67 -13.00 10.70
CA MET A 1 3.69 -13.21 9.63
C MET A 1 3.99 -11.92 8.89
N LEU A 2 2.99 -11.09 8.57
CA LEU A 2 3.17 -9.74 7.98
C LEU A 2 4.22 -8.88 8.71
N GLU A 3 4.19 -8.88 10.04
CA GLU A 3 5.04 -8.01 10.88
C GLU A 3 6.55 -8.22 10.70
N ARG A 4 6.96 -9.39 10.22
CA ARG A 4 8.37 -9.75 10.04
C ARG A 4 8.86 -9.62 8.60
N LEU A 5 7.98 -9.24 7.67
CA LEU A 5 8.37 -9.03 6.28
C LEU A 5 9.20 -7.75 6.16
N PRO A 6 10.38 -7.79 5.53
CA PRO A 6 11.20 -6.60 5.33
C PRO A 6 10.61 -5.65 4.27
N VAL A 7 9.68 -6.14 3.45
CA VAL A 7 8.98 -5.35 2.43
C VAL A 7 7.77 -4.63 3.04
N PRO A 8 7.55 -3.35 2.73
CA PRO A 8 6.32 -2.63 3.10
C PRO A 8 5.08 -3.40 2.66
N ALA A 9 4.13 -3.61 3.56
CA ALA A 9 2.91 -4.35 3.23
C ALA A 9 1.74 -3.96 4.13
N LEU A 10 0.53 -4.07 3.57
CA LEU A 10 -0.72 -3.91 4.30
C LEU A 10 -1.73 -4.98 3.94
N ALA A 11 -2.70 -5.14 4.82
CA ALA A 11 -3.86 -5.99 4.67
C ALA A 11 -5.10 -5.13 4.86
N VAL A 12 -6.04 -5.21 3.91
CA VAL A 12 -7.34 -4.54 3.98
C VAL A 12 -8.47 -5.55 3.97
N ASP A 13 -9.56 -5.26 4.67
CA ASP A 13 -10.78 -6.05 4.56
C ASP A 13 -11.56 -5.75 3.26
N GLU A 14 -12.75 -6.34 3.13
CA GLU A 14 -13.63 -6.14 1.97
C GLU A 14 -14.25 -4.74 1.87
N GLU A 15 -14.26 -3.99 2.97
CA GLU A 15 -14.71 -2.60 3.02
C GLU A 15 -13.53 -1.63 2.75
N GLY A 16 -12.33 -2.16 2.54
CA GLY A 16 -11.12 -1.38 2.28
C GLY A 16 -10.57 -0.68 3.51
N VAL A 17 -10.96 -1.14 4.69
CA VAL A 17 -10.37 -0.72 5.95
C VAL A 17 -9.08 -1.50 6.14
N ILE A 18 -8.01 -0.80 6.49
CA ILE A 18 -6.72 -1.40 6.78
C ILE A 18 -6.85 -2.13 8.12
N VAL A 19 -6.84 -3.46 8.06
CA VAL A 19 -6.85 -4.32 9.24
C VAL A 19 -5.45 -4.50 9.82
N HIS A 20 -4.42 -4.36 8.98
CA HIS A 20 -3.03 -4.46 9.42
C HIS A 20 -2.07 -3.78 8.45
N ALA A 21 -1.18 -2.93 8.96
CA ALA A 21 0.02 -2.47 8.26
C ALA A 21 1.25 -3.04 8.98
N ASN A 22 2.28 -3.42 8.23
CA ASN A 22 3.53 -3.85 8.85
C ASN A 22 4.45 -2.67 9.20
N PRO A 23 5.41 -2.85 10.12
CA PRO A 23 6.32 -1.78 10.51
C PRO A 23 7.20 -1.25 9.37
N ALA A 24 7.39 -2.03 8.29
CA ALA A 24 8.11 -1.58 7.10
C ALA A 24 7.34 -0.49 6.34
N LEU A 25 6.02 -0.62 6.21
CA LEU A 25 5.17 0.41 5.60
C LEU A 25 5.12 1.66 6.46
N GLU A 26 4.99 1.50 7.78
CA GLU A 26 4.92 2.61 8.72
C GLU A 26 6.20 3.44 8.72
N ARG A 27 7.37 2.78 8.71
CA ARG A 27 8.66 3.46 8.54
C ARG A 27 8.79 4.15 7.18
N MET A 28 8.32 3.52 6.10
CA MET A 28 8.38 4.09 4.76
C MET A 28 7.54 5.38 4.64
N LEU A 29 6.38 5.43 5.31
CA LEU A 29 5.45 6.57 5.26
C LEU A 29 5.62 7.54 6.45
N GLY A 30 6.53 7.26 7.39
CA GLY A 30 6.83 8.10 8.55
C GLY A 30 5.77 8.07 9.66
N TYR A 31 4.85 7.10 9.63
CA TYR A 31 3.78 6.96 10.62
C TYR A 31 4.20 6.09 11.82
N PRO A 32 3.64 6.32 13.01
CA PRO A 32 3.90 5.47 14.17
C PRO A 32 3.26 4.08 14.01
N GLU A 33 3.70 3.14 14.82
CA GLU A 33 3.19 1.77 14.81
C GLU A 33 1.68 1.71 15.07
N HIS A 34 0.98 0.86 14.32
CA HIS A 34 -0.46 0.66 14.32
C HIS A 34 -1.29 1.88 13.90
N TRP A 35 -0.68 2.94 13.37
CA TRP A 35 -1.41 4.15 12.99
C TRP A 35 -2.46 3.89 11.91
N PHE A 36 -2.13 3.03 10.94
CA PHE A 36 -3.01 2.74 9.81
C PHE A 36 -4.18 1.81 10.16
N ALA A 37 -4.15 1.15 11.32
CA ALA A 37 -5.22 0.22 11.69
C ALA A 37 -6.56 0.98 11.84
N GLY A 38 -7.57 0.56 11.09
CA GLY A 38 -8.88 1.22 11.05
C GLY A 38 -8.99 2.40 10.08
N CYS A 39 -7.90 2.79 9.40
CA CYS A 39 -7.96 3.79 8.34
C CYS A 39 -8.46 3.17 7.03
N SER A 40 -9.12 3.98 6.20
CA SER A 40 -9.42 3.61 4.82
C SER A 40 -8.14 3.64 3.99
N VAL A 41 -7.93 2.62 3.16
CA VAL A 41 -6.78 2.63 2.25
C VAL A 41 -6.85 3.75 1.20
N ALA A 42 -8.05 4.24 0.90
CA ALA A 42 -8.24 5.34 -0.04
C ALA A 42 -7.71 6.70 0.47
N ASP A 43 -7.52 6.85 1.79
CA ASP A 43 -6.90 8.03 2.41
C ASP A 43 -5.36 7.97 2.37
N VAL A 44 -4.78 6.77 2.17
CA VAL A 44 -3.33 6.57 2.13
C VAL A 44 -2.77 6.77 0.71
N VAL A 45 -3.56 6.44 -0.31
CA VAL A 45 -3.18 6.59 -1.72
C VAL A 45 -3.52 7.98 -2.25
N VAL A 46 -2.62 8.56 -3.06
CA VAL A 46 -2.78 9.88 -3.68
C VAL A 46 -3.18 9.73 -5.16
N PRO A 47 -4.16 10.51 -5.65
CA PRO A 47 -5.01 11.44 -4.89
C PRO A 47 -5.97 10.70 -3.96
N ALA A 48 -6.11 11.22 -2.74
CA ALA A 48 -7.04 10.67 -1.75
C ALA A 48 -8.45 10.65 -2.35
N SER A 49 -9.03 9.46 -2.44
CA SER A 49 -10.35 9.27 -3.02
C SER A 49 -11.35 9.07 -1.89
N SER A 50 -12.42 9.87 -1.85
CA SER A 50 -13.49 9.73 -0.83
C SER A 50 -14.31 8.44 -0.94
N SER A 51 -13.98 7.58 -1.90
CA SER A 51 -14.64 6.29 -2.14
C SER A 51 -14.16 5.24 -1.13
N GLY A 52 -14.66 5.29 0.11
CA GLY A 52 -14.55 4.18 1.04
C GLY A 52 -15.34 2.94 0.58
N GLY A 53 -15.16 1.80 1.26
CA GLY A 53 -15.88 0.58 0.93
C GLY A 53 -15.20 -0.27 -0.16
N PRO A 54 -15.91 -1.27 -0.74
CA PRO A 54 -15.34 -2.23 -1.69
C PRO A 54 -14.73 -1.62 -2.97
N ALA A 55 -15.09 -0.37 -3.29
CA ALA A 55 -14.47 0.39 -4.37
C ALA A 55 -12.96 0.65 -4.14
N SER A 56 -12.54 0.86 -2.89
CA SER A 56 -11.13 1.08 -2.54
C SER A 56 -10.29 -0.21 -2.64
N VAL A 57 -10.89 -1.39 -2.39
CA VAL A 57 -10.26 -2.68 -2.64
C VAL A 57 -10.09 -2.92 -4.15
N ALA A 58 -11.09 -2.55 -4.96
CA ALA A 58 -10.98 -2.61 -6.41
C ALA A 58 -9.89 -1.66 -6.94
N LEU A 59 -9.74 -0.48 -6.33
CA LEU A 59 -8.69 0.48 -6.62
C LEU A 59 -7.29 -0.13 -6.37
N LEU A 60 -7.07 -0.80 -5.24
CA LEU A 60 -5.81 -1.51 -4.97
C LEU A 60 -5.50 -2.59 -6.00
N ARG A 61 -6.51 -3.31 -6.48
CA ARG A 61 -6.34 -4.30 -7.56
C ARG A 61 -6.01 -3.63 -8.88
N ASP A 62 -6.61 -2.49 -9.20
CA ASP A 62 -6.26 -1.72 -10.39
C ASP A 62 -4.81 -1.21 -10.33
N PHE A 63 -4.31 -0.91 -9.14
CA PHE A 63 -2.93 -0.51 -8.93
C PHE A 63 -1.92 -1.66 -9.00
N ALA A 64 -2.36 -2.92 -9.00
CA ALA A 64 -1.46 -4.07 -9.04
C ALA A 64 -0.50 -4.00 -10.25
N GLY A 65 0.81 -4.02 -9.99
CA GLY A 65 1.85 -3.87 -11.01
C GLY A 65 2.08 -2.44 -11.51
N LYS A 66 1.42 -1.44 -10.93
CA LYS A 66 1.60 -0.01 -11.23
C LYS A 66 2.41 0.68 -10.12
N VAL A 67 2.99 1.81 -10.48
CA VAL A 67 3.59 2.75 -9.51
C VAL A 67 2.51 3.74 -9.08
N ILE A 68 2.31 3.85 -7.77
CA ILE A 68 1.37 4.78 -7.16
C ILE A 68 2.10 5.78 -6.26
N GLU A 69 1.38 6.82 -5.86
CA GLU A 69 1.85 7.80 -4.90
C GLU A 69 1.15 7.58 -3.56
N LEU A 70 1.92 7.55 -2.49
CA LEU A 70 1.45 7.39 -1.11
C LEU A 70 1.79 8.65 -0.32
N ALA A 71 0.89 9.08 0.55
CA ALA A 71 1.13 10.25 1.39
C ALA A 71 2.11 9.89 2.52
N HIS A 72 3.20 10.67 2.63
CA HIS A 72 4.08 10.62 3.78
C HIS A 72 3.56 11.55 4.88
N ARG A 73 3.78 11.21 6.15
CA ARG A 73 3.36 12.01 7.31
C ARG A 73 3.88 13.44 7.28
N GLU A 74 5.08 13.66 6.73
CA GLU A 74 5.72 14.98 6.62
C GLU A 74 5.21 15.82 5.42
N GLY A 75 4.23 15.30 4.67
CA GLY A 75 3.53 16.04 3.61
C GLY A 75 4.12 15.90 2.21
N PHE A 76 5.19 15.13 2.04
CA PHE A 76 5.70 14.73 0.72
C PHE A 76 5.06 13.42 0.24
N VAL A 77 5.28 13.06 -1.03
CA VAL A 77 4.76 11.81 -1.62
C VAL A 77 5.86 10.78 -1.77
N VAL A 78 5.56 9.54 -1.39
CA VAL A 78 6.41 8.36 -1.62
C VAL A 78 5.89 7.64 -2.86
N ARG A 79 6.78 7.37 -3.82
CA ARG A 79 6.41 6.62 -5.04
C ARG A 79 6.71 5.15 -4.82
N ALA A 80 5.67 4.33 -4.82
CA ALA A 80 5.79 2.91 -4.53
C ALA A 80 5.13 2.05 -5.62
N ALA A 81 5.79 0.96 -6.01
CA ALA A 81 5.19 -0.05 -6.87
C ALA A 81 4.34 -1.02 -6.05
N VAL A 82 3.15 -1.34 -6.55
CA VAL A 82 2.24 -2.30 -5.92
C VAL A 82 2.50 -3.70 -6.49
N SER A 83 2.61 -4.69 -5.63
CA SER A 83 2.78 -6.09 -6.04
C SER A 83 1.63 -6.57 -6.92
N ARG A 84 1.93 -7.30 -8.01
CA ARG A 84 0.92 -7.92 -8.89
C ARG A 84 0.08 -8.98 -8.19
N SER A 85 0.68 -9.68 -7.23
CA SER A 85 0.02 -10.73 -6.46
C SER A 85 -0.73 -10.13 -5.28
N VAL A 86 -1.95 -9.69 -5.55
CA VAL A 86 -2.91 -9.33 -4.50
C VAL A 86 -3.50 -10.62 -3.92
N LEU A 87 -2.99 -11.05 -2.78
CA LEU A 87 -3.37 -12.32 -2.16
C LEU A 87 -4.67 -12.14 -1.36
N ARG A 88 -5.72 -12.87 -1.74
CA ARG A 88 -6.93 -13.01 -0.92
C ARG A 88 -6.84 -14.30 -0.11
N ARG A 89 -7.01 -14.23 1.21
CA ARG A 89 -7.00 -15.43 2.05
C ARG A 89 -8.28 -16.24 1.77
N LYS A 90 -8.18 -17.58 1.75
CA LYS A 90 -9.31 -18.47 1.40
C LYS A 90 -10.38 -18.53 2.51
N ASP A 91 -9.98 -18.26 3.75
CA ASP A 91 -10.83 -18.29 4.96
C ASP A 91 -11.30 -16.91 5.41
N ASP A 92 -10.70 -15.83 4.90
CA ASP A 92 -10.93 -14.48 5.39
C ASP A 92 -10.83 -13.50 4.21
N PRO A 93 -11.81 -12.61 4.00
CA PRO A 93 -11.90 -11.76 2.81
C PRO A 93 -10.86 -10.63 2.75
N VAL A 94 -9.80 -10.73 3.55
CA VAL A 94 -8.71 -9.78 3.59
C VAL A 94 -7.83 -9.90 2.35
N THR A 95 -7.54 -8.73 1.79
CA THR A 95 -6.72 -8.48 0.62
C THR A 95 -5.35 -8.00 1.07
N PHE A 96 -4.32 -8.77 0.74
CA PHE A 96 -2.93 -8.45 1.08
C PHE A 96 -2.19 -7.81 -0.08
N VAL A 97 -1.47 -6.73 0.21
CA VAL A 97 -0.75 -5.91 -0.78
C VAL A 97 0.65 -5.61 -0.26
N CYS A 98 1.67 -5.86 -1.09
CA CYS A 98 3.03 -5.41 -0.83
C CYS A 98 3.36 -4.19 -1.69
N PHE A 99 4.20 -3.32 -1.13
CA PHE A 99 4.73 -2.16 -1.81
C PHE A 99 6.25 -2.25 -1.87
N GLN A 100 6.79 -1.77 -2.98
CA GLN A 100 8.22 -1.56 -3.14
C GLN A 100 8.46 -0.06 -3.28
N ASP A 101 9.22 0.52 -2.35
CA ASP A 101 9.63 1.92 -2.46
C ASP A 101 10.57 2.08 -3.66
N LEU A 102 10.19 2.97 -4.57
CA LEU A 102 10.98 3.32 -5.75
C LEU A 102 11.49 4.76 -5.69
N THR A 103 11.31 5.46 -4.57
CA THR A 103 11.72 6.86 -4.42
C THR A 103 13.21 7.00 -4.71
N GLU A 104 14.06 6.13 -4.15
CA GLU A 104 15.51 6.14 -4.42
C GLU A 104 15.87 5.72 -5.86
N GLN A 105 15.13 4.77 -6.46
CA GLN A 105 15.40 4.31 -7.83
C GLN A 105 14.99 5.33 -8.90
N LEU A 106 13.93 6.10 -8.66
CA LEU A 106 13.41 7.08 -9.60
C LEU A 106 14.17 8.43 -9.54
N TRP A 107 14.93 8.69 -8.47
CA TRP A 107 15.80 9.87 -8.37
C TRP A 107 17.02 9.79 -9.32
N GLY A 108 17.37 8.60 -9.81
CA GLY A 108 18.48 8.39 -10.76
C GLY A 108 18.13 8.47 -12.25
N GLY A 109 16.90 8.86 -12.62
CA GLY A 109 16.46 8.83 -14.04
C GLY A 109 16.27 7.42 -14.61
N GLY A 110 16.20 6.40 -13.74
CA GLY A 110 15.98 5.01 -14.11
C GLY A 110 14.52 4.75 -14.47
N ARG A 111 14.29 4.10 -15.61
CA ARG A 111 12.96 3.61 -16.02
C ARG A 111 12.44 2.64 -14.94
N ALA A 112 11.17 2.78 -14.56
CA ALA A 112 10.54 1.87 -13.62
C ALA A 112 10.76 0.41 -14.09
N PRO A 113 11.13 -0.52 -13.20
CA PRO A 113 11.31 -1.91 -13.61
C PRO A 113 10.02 -2.44 -14.23
N GLU A 114 10.15 -3.14 -15.36
CA GLU A 114 9.04 -3.91 -15.92
C GLU A 114 8.93 -5.17 -15.05
N PHE A 115 8.03 -5.16 -14.09
CA PHE A 115 7.79 -6.31 -13.22
C PHE A 115 6.97 -7.35 -14.00
N GLU A 116 7.38 -8.62 -14.00
CA GLU A 116 6.62 -9.77 -14.54
C GLU A 116 5.69 -10.36 -13.48
#